data_AF-S4PYX5-F1
#
_entry.id   AF-S4PYX5-F1
#
_cell.length_a   1.000
_cell.length_b   1.000
_cell.length_c   1.000
_cell.angle_alpha   90.00
_cell.angle_beta   90.00
_cell.angle_gamma   90.00
#
_symmetry.space_group_name_H-M   'P 1'
#
loop_
_entity.id
_entity.type
_entity.pdbx_description
1 polymer ?
#
loop_
_entity_poly.entity_id
_entity_poly.type
_entity_poly.pdbx_seq_one_letter_code
_entity_poly.pdbx_strand_id
1 'polypeptide(L)'
;MLEGKRDVIFARMQRMFDTAIQVESDSSKLPSLLSQASNIDTLRKEFELNLDLFNEAQLMLNPKAMINYQSWTSFEEMFCYVKQIMERHSNVDNTSSENDSARP
;
A
#
# COMPACT_ATOMS: atom_id res chain seq x y z
N MET A 1 10.44 19.39 7.78
CA MET A 1 10.68 18.76 6.45
C MET A 1 10.43 17.26 6.46
N LEU A 2 10.95 16.50 7.45
CA LEU A 2 10.70 15.05 7.59
C LEU A 2 9.22 14.70 7.77
N GLU A 3 8.53 15.45 8.63
CA GLU A 3 7.08 15.30 8.85
C GLU A 3 6.26 15.43 7.56
N GLY A 4 6.49 16.50 6.79
CA GLY A 4 5.79 16.70 5.51
C GLY A 4 6.08 15.60 4.49
N LYS A 5 7.29 15.04 4.45
CA LYS A 5 7.60 13.89 3.58
C LYS A 5 6.85 12.64 4.02
N ARG A 6 6.84 12.34 5.31
CA ARG A 6 6.08 11.24 5.91
C ARG A 6 4.60 11.35 5.52
N ASP A 7 4.00 12.53 5.69
CA ASP A 7 2.58 12.74 5.45
C ASP A 7 2.21 12.61 3.96
N VAL A 8 3.06 13.09 3.05
CA VAL A 8 2.87 12.91 1.60
C VAL A 8 2.92 11.44 1.21
N ILE A 9 3.87 10.68 1.76
CA ILE A 9 3.99 9.24 1.50
C ILE A 9 2.76 8.49 2.05
N PHE A 10 2.33 8.81 3.27
CA PHE A 10 1.15 8.22 3.88
C PHE A 10 -0.12 8.52 3.06
N ALA A 11 -0.30 9.76 2.62
CA ALA A 11 -1.44 10.15 1.78
C ALA A 11 -1.44 9.44 0.41
N ARG A 12 -0.27 9.12 -0.15
CA ARG A 12 -0.19 8.28 -1.36
C ARG A 12 -0.68 6.86 -1.07
N MET A 13 -0.32 6.29 0.07
CA MET A 13 -0.81 4.97 0.48
C MET A 13 -2.33 4.97 0.69
N GLN A 14 -2.87 5.99 1.36
CA GLN A 14 -4.32 6.15 1.55
C GLN A 14 -5.07 6.18 0.21
N ARG A 15 -4.60 6.93 -0.79
CA ARG A 15 -5.25 6.97 -2.11
C ARG A 15 -5.24 5.60 -2.82
N MET A 16 -4.15 4.85 -2.70
CA MET A 16 -4.08 3.49 -3.24
C MET A 16 -5.06 2.56 -2.53
N PHE A 17 -5.14 2.66 -1.20
CA PHE A 17 -6.09 1.91 -0.39
C PHE A 17 -7.55 2.24 -0.74
N ASP A 18 -7.90 3.52 -0.86
CA ASP A 18 -9.23 3.96 -1.29
C ASP A 18 -9.60 3.41 -2.68
N THR A 19 -8.63 3.43 -3.61
CA THR A 19 -8.81 2.85 -4.95
C THR A 19 -8.99 1.33 -4.85
N ALA A 20 -8.25 0.65 -3.96
CA ALA A 20 -8.36 -0.79 -3.76
C ALA A 20 -9.72 -1.20 -3.20
N ILE A 21 -10.29 -0.42 -2.28
CA ILE A 21 -11.67 -0.63 -1.80
C ILE A 21 -12.66 -0.49 -2.96
N GLN A 22 -12.48 0.52 -3.81
CA GLN A 22 -13.38 0.72 -4.97
C GLN A 22 -13.32 -0.46 -5.94
N VAL A 23 -12.17 -1.11 -6.11
CA VAL A 23 -12.00 -2.30 -6.97
C VAL A 23 -12.91 -3.45 -6.54
N GLU A 24 -13.16 -3.62 -5.23
CA GLU A 24 -14.07 -4.68 -4.76
C GLU A 24 -15.52 -4.48 -5.26
N SER A 25 -15.91 -3.22 -5.51
CA SER A 25 -17.24 -2.87 -6.05
C SER A 25 -17.26 -2.64 -7.56
N ASP A 26 -16.12 -2.28 -8.15
CA ASP A 26 -15.99 -1.87 -9.55
C ASP A 26 -14.62 -2.31 -10.09
N SER A 27 -14.58 -3.47 -10.74
CA SER A 27 -13.36 -4.04 -11.32
C SER A 27 -12.75 -3.17 -12.43
N SER A 28 -13.49 -2.21 -13.00
CA SER A 28 -12.96 -1.27 -13.99
C SER A 28 -11.89 -0.32 -13.41
N LYS A 29 -11.81 -0.22 -12.07
CA LYS A 29 -10.79 0.57 -11.37
C LYS A 29 -9.44 -0.14 -11.26
N LEU A 30 -9.39 -1.45 -11.52
CA LEU A 30 -8.18 -2.25 -11.36
C LEU A 30 -6.97 -1.71 -12.14
N PRO A 31 -7.07 -1.29 -13.42
CA PRO A 31 -5.92 -0.72 -14.13
C PRO A 31 -5.36 0.55 -13.47
N SER A 32 -6.24 1.38 -12.89
CA SER A 32 -5.81 2.56 -12.13
C SER A 32 -5.06 2.17 -10.87
N LEU A 33 -5.56 1.17 -10.13
CA LEU A 33 -4.88 0.65 -8.94
C LEU A 33 -3.49 0.11 -9.29
N LEU A 34 -3.39 -0.76 -10.31
CA LEU A 34 -2.12 -1.36 -10.73
C LEU A 34 -1.10 -0.29 -11.15
N SER A 35 -1.55 0.75 -11.85
CA SER A 35 -0.70 1.88 -12.22
C SER A 35 -0.19 2.64 -10.99
N GLN A 36 -1.08 2.98 -10.05
CA GLN A 36 -0.73 3.68 -8.82
C GLN A 36 0.21 2.84 -7.92
N ALA A 37 -0.02 1.53 -7.84
CA ALA A 37 0.70 0.60 -6.99
C ALA A 37 1.98 0.02 -7.63
N SER A 38 2.35 0.47 -8.83
CA SER A 38 3.56 0.00 -9.54
C SER A 38 4.86 0.14 -8.76
N ASN A 39 4.93 1.08 -7.81
CA ASN A 39 6.08 1.31 -6.93
C ASN A 39 5.74 1.20 -5.43
N ILE A 40 4.70 0.42 -5.09
CA ILE A 40 4.20 0.33 -3.72
C ILE A 40 5.25 -0.18 -2.70
N ASP A 41 6.10 -1.14 -3.09
CA ASP A 41 7.19 -1.65 -2.25
C ASP A 41 8.27 -0.59 -1.99
N THR A 42 8.56 0.24 -2.99
CA THR A 42 9.48 1.38 -2.82
C THR A 42 8.87 2.40 -1.87
N LEU A 43 7.58 2.70 -2.02
CA LEU A 43 6.87 3.64 -1.14
C LEU A 43 6.89 3.19 0.32
N ARG A 44 6.76 1.88 0.57
CA ARG A 44 6.87 1.28 1.92
C ARG A 44 8.23 1.54 2.54
N LYS A 45 9.31 1.26 1.81
CA LYS A 45 10.69 1.51 2.28
C LYS A 45 10.96 2.98 2.52
N GLU A 46 10.45 3.85 1.65
CA GLU A 46 10.57 5.31 1.84
C GLU A 46 9.82 5.78 3.09
N PHE A 47 8.64 5.22 3.38
CA PHE A 47 7.88 5.55 4.58
C PHE A 47 8.62 5.13 5.85
N GLU A 48 9.09 3.89 5.91
CA GLU A 48 9.86 3.32 7.02
C GLU A 48 11.06 4.22 7.34
N LEU A 49 11.88 4.52 6.33
CA LEU A 49 13.06 5.37 6.49
C LEU A 49 12.72 6.78 6.99
N ASN A 50 11.69 7.43 6.43
CA ASN A 50 11.31 8.77 6.86
C ASN A 50 10.73 8.78 8.28
N LEU A 51 10.03 7.71 8.68
CA LEU A 51 9.48 7.57 10.03
C LEU A 51 10.60 7.35 11.06
N ASP A 52 11.58 6.51 10.74
CA ASP A 52 12.75 6.29 11.60
C ASP A 52 13.54 7.58 11.80
N LEU A 53 13.85 8.31 10.72
CA LEU A 53 14.52 9.61 10.79
C LEU A 53 13.71 10.64 11.59
N PHE A 54 12.39 10.62 11.45
CA PHE A 54 11.52 11.50 12.23
C PHE A 54 11.57 11.16 13.72
N ASN A 55 11.48 9.87 14.06
CA ASN A 55 11.51 9.40 15.44
C ASN A 55 12.87 9.66 16.09
N GLU A 56 13.97 9.42 15.37
CA GLU A 56 15.33 9.74 15.82
C GLU A 56 15.47 11.24 16.13
N ALA A 57 15.02 12.10 15.21
CA ALA A 57 15.04 13.55 15.42
C ALA A 57 14.21 13.98 16.64
N GLN A 58 13.05 13.35 16.88
CA GLN A 58 12.23 13.61 18.07
C GLN A 58 12.94 13.20 19.36
N LEU A 59 13.59 12.04 19.39
CA LEU A 59 14.33 11.55 20.55
C LEU A 59 15.58 12.38 20.85
N MET A 60 16.28 12.87 19.81
CA MET A 60 17.42 13.78 19.98
C MET A 60 17.01 15.11 20.60
N LEU A 61 15.84 15.64 20.24
CA LEU A 61 15.30 16.88 20.80
C LEU A 61 14.69 16.67 22.19
N ASN A 62 14.02 15.54 22.41
CA ASN A 62 13.40 15.16 23.66
C ASN A 62 13.50 13.64 23.88
N PRO A 63 14.39 13.16 24.77
CA PRO A 63 14.57 11.74 25.03
C PRO A 63 13.32 11.02 25.60
N LYS A 64 12.32 11.78 26.08
CA LYS A 64 11.04 11.25 26.55
C LYS A 64 9.94 11.33 25.48
N ALA A 65 10.26 11.72 24.26
CA ALA A 65 9.32 11.75 23.16
C ALA A 65 8.75 10.35 22.89
N MET A 66 7.45 10.29 22.64
CA MET A 66 6.79 9.05 22.25
C MET A 66 7.04 8.79 20.76
N ILE A 67 7.65 7.65 20.46
CA ILE A 67 7.94 7.21 19.09
C ILE A 67 6.63 6.91 18.36
N ASN A 68 6.52 7.35 17.11
CA ASN A 68 5.31 7.17 16.32
C ASN A 68 5.27 5.80 15.61
N TYR A 69 5.04 4.73 16.37
CA TYR A 69 4.83 3.40 15.80
C TYR A 69 3.44 3.20 15.21
N GLN A 70 2.44 3.94 15.68
CA GLN A 70 1.07 3.81 15.20
C GLN A 70 0.94 4.09 13.70
N SER A 71 1.67 5.10 13.20
CA SER A 71 1.66 5.43 11.78
C SER A 71 2.27 4.32 10.92
N TRP A 72 3.25 3.58 11.44
CA TRP A 72 3.78 2.39 10.78
C TRP A 72 2.72 1.29 10.67
N THR A 73 2.07 0.95 11.78
CA THR A 73 1.03 -0.08 11.79
C THR A 73 -0.10 0.22 10.81
N SER A 74 -0.64 1.44 10.84
CA SER A 74 -1.72 1.83 9.92
C SER A 74 -1.27 1.85 8.46
N PHE A 75 -0.02 2.23 8.18
CA PHE A 75 0.54 2.15 6.83
C PHE A 75 0.64 0.70 6.34
N GLU A 76 1.14 -0.20 7.19
CA GLU A 76 1.30 -1.62 6.86
C GLU A 76 -0.04 -2.31 6.61
N GLU A 77 -1.07 -1.98 7.39
CA GLU A 77 -2.43 -2.51 7.17
C GLU A 77 -2.95 -2.13 5.78
N MET A 78 -2.81 -0.86 5.39
CA MET A 78 -3.19 -0.39 4.05
C MET A 78 -2.36 -1.07 2.96
N PHE A 79 -1.04 -1.15 3.15
CA PHE A 79 -0.12 -1.81 2.23
C PHE A 79 -0.51 -3.27 1.98
N CYS A 80 -0.75 -4.03 3.05
CA CYS A 80 -1.14 -5.44 2.96
C CYS A 80 -2.46 -5.60 2.22
N TYR A 81 -3.45 -4.76 2.51
CA TYR A 81 -4.74 -4.82 1.82
C TYR A 81 -4.62 -4.54 0.31
N VAL A 82 -3.85 -3.52 -0.08
CA VAL A 82 -3.61 -3.23 -1.51
C VAL A 82 -2.93 -4.42 -2.20
N LYS A 83 -1.91 -5.02 -1.58
CA LYS A 83 -1.23 -6.22 -2.10
C LYS A 83 -2.20 -7.40 -2.29
N GLN A 84 -3.05 -7.67 -1.29
CA GLN A 84 -4.04 -8.74 -1.37
C GLN A 84 -5.04 -8.53 -2.51
N ILE A 85 -5.49 -7.30 -2.76
CA ILE A 85 -6.36 -6.98 -3.90
C ILE A 85 -5.63 -7.28 -5.21
N MET A 86 -4.39 -6.79 -5.38
CA MET A 86 -3.60 -7.03 -6.59
C MET A 86 -3.35 -8.52 -6.86
N GLU A 87 -3.04 -9.29 -5.81
CA GLU A 87 -2.79 -10.74 -5.90
C GLU A 87 -4.06 -11.51 -6.26
N ARG A 88 -5.21 -11.20 -5.63
CA ARG A 88 -6.50 -11.81 -5.96
C ARG A 88 -6.82 -11.66 -7.44
N HIS A 89 -6.61 -10.47 -8.00
CA HIS A 89 -6.92 -10.19 -9.41
C HIS A 89 -5.85 -10.71 -10.39
N SER A 90 -4.62 -10.95 -9.95
CA SER A 90 -3.58 -11.56 -10.79
C SER A 90 -3.78 -13.07 -10.99
N ASN A 91 -4.42 -13.75 -10.03
CA ASN A 91 -4.64 -15.20 -10.07
C ASN A 91 -5.90 -15.64 -10.84
N VAL A 92 -6.82 -14.71 -11.15
CA VAL A 92 -8.09 -15.01 -11.84
C VAL A 92 -7.87 -15.37 -13.32
N ASP A 93 -6.83 -14.82 -13.96
CA ASP A 93 -6.55 -15.05 -15.39
C ASP A 93 -6.07 -16.48 -15.72
N ASN A 94 -5.66 -17.28 -14.73
CA ASN A 94 -5.15 -18.64 -14.97
C ASN A 94 -6.22 -19.74 -14.95
N THR A 95 -7.48 -19.45 -14.57
CA THR A 95 -8.52 -20.49 -14.40
C THR A 95 -9.55 -20.55 -15.53
N SER A 96 -9.48 -19.64 -16.50
CA SER A 96 -10.47 -19.56 -17.60
C SER A 96 -10.08 -20.33 -18.88
N SER A 97 -8.92 -20.99 -18.92
CA SER A 97 -8.42 -21.66 -20.14
C SER A 97 -8.59 -23.18 -20.20
N GLU A 98 -9.20 -23.83 -19.20
CA GLU A 98 -9.22 -25.31 -19.13
C GLU A 98 -10.55 -26.01 -19.51
N ASN A 99 -11.62 -25.29 -19.88
CA ASN A 99 -12.94 -25.92 -20.10
C ASN A 99 -13.43 -26.03 -21.55
N ASP A 100 -12.64 -25.68 -22.57
CA ASP A 100 -13.12 -25.64 -23.97
C ASP A 100 -12.54 -26.74 -24.88
N SER A 101 -12.16 -27.90 -24.33
CA SER A 101 -11.68 -29.05 -25.12
C SER A 101 -12.35 -30.38 -24.80
N ALA A 102 -13.58 -30.36 -24.30
CA ALA A 102 -14.35 -31.58 -24.09
C ALA A 102 -15.83 -31.46 -24.48
N ARG A 103 -16.11 -31.44 -25.80
CA ARG A 103 -17.24 -32.14 -26.44
C ARG A 103 -17.36 -31.81 -27.94
N PRO A 104 -17.92 -32.70 -28.78
CA PRO A 104 -18.08 -34.16 -28.70
C PRO A 104 -17.17 -34.93 -29.66
#